data_AF-A0A3C1UG20-F1
#
_entry.id   AF-A0A3C1UG20-F1
#
_cell.length_a   1.000
_cell.length_b   1.000
_cell.length_c   1.000
_cell.angle_alpha   90.00
_cell.angle_beta   90.00
_cell.angle_gamma   90.00
#
_symmetry.space_group_name_H-M   'P 1'
#
loop_
_entity.id
_entity.type
_entity.pdbx_description
1 polymer ?
#
loop_
_entity_poly.entity_id
_entity_poly.type
_entity_poly.pdbx_seq_one_letter_code
_entity_poly.pdbx_strand_id
1 'polypeptide(L)'
;MIKMIVSALACAMAWAANASINYNIRGTEYVADTIFHAMVGPSTSCTQLLMRGDAGRQMYVRYSITDLTNPYVTFSAVMGQDKYAGGETISGMSRRKSRPGAQYFLGVNGDFFRTSGLTGRGESVVGSPIGPCIADGTIYHGVNHVGNWIDFTLDQSKKPLFGEATFGGTVTNGKGETAPMGVVNCEYACDQVALFTSTYLSGTNLRGTCAEVQAVLAEGEEFGIAKP
;
A
#
# COMPACT_ATOMS: atom_id res chain seq x y z
N MET A 1 3.57 65.45 -8.97
CA MET A 1 4.03 64.59 -7.85
C MET A 1 2.89 63.86 -7.11
N ILE A 2 1.64 63.85 -7.60
CA ILE A 2 0.48 63.21 -6.94
C ILE A 2 -0.02 61.94 -7.67
N LYS A 3 0.42 61.70 -8.92
CA LYS A 3 -0.01 60.53 -9.71
C LYS A 3 0.87 59.28 -9.57
N MET A 4 1.98 59.35 -8.83
CA MET A 4 2.90 58.22 -8.60
C MET A 4 2.69 57.50 -7.26
N ILE A 5 1.84 58.04 -6.38
CA ILE A 5 1.60 57.45 -5.04
C ILE A 5 0.42 56.45 -5.06
N VAL A 6 -0.48 56.55 -6.05
CA VAL A 6 -1.67 55.69 -6.12
C VAL A 6 -1.35 54.29 -6.69
N SER A 7 -0.31 54.15 -7.51
CA SER A 7 0.12 52.86 -8.06
C SER A 7 0.96 52.01 -7.09
N ALA A 8 1.60 52.61 -6.09
CA ALA A 8 2.33 51.88 -5.06
C ALA A 8 1.40 51.27 -3.97
N LEU A 9 0.24 51.88 -3.72
CA LEU A 9 -0.77 51.32 -2.82
C LEU A 9 -1.59 50.18 -3.46
N ALA A 10 -1.76 50.17 -4.78
CA ALA A 10 -2.49 49.10 -5.48
C ALA A 10 -1.70 47.78 -5.54
N CYS A 11 -0.37 47.82 -5.52
CA CYS A 11 0.48 46.62 -5.47
C CYS A 11 0.67 46.05 -4.05
N ALA A 12 0.29 46.78 -3.00
CA ALA A 12 0.41 46.33 -1.61
C ALA A 12 -0.84 45.59 -1.08
N MET A 13 -1.98 45.65 -1.80
CA MET A 13 -3.24 45.01 -1.36
C MET A 13 -3.52 43.63 -1.96
N ALA A 14 -2.60 43.07 -2.76
CA ALA A 14 -2.73 41.73 -3.31
C ALA A 14 -2.01 40.63 -2.49
N TRP A 15 -1.45 40.98 -1.32
CA TRP A 15 -0.65 40.08 -0.48
C TRP A 15 -1.21 39.94 0.94
N ALA A 16 -2.47 39.52 1.04
CA ALA A 16 -3.01 38.88 2.24
C ALA A 16 -4.38 38.22 1.96
N ALA A 17 -4.55 37.58 0.81
CA ALA A 17 -5.53 36.51 0.75
C ALA A 17 -4.90 35.30 1.46
N ASN A 18 -4.86 35.35 2.80
CA ASN A 18 -4.78 34.11 3.58
C ASN A 18 -6.11 33.42 3.28
N ALA A 19 -6.13 32.56 2.26
CA ALA A 19 -7.18 31.58 2.08
C ALA A 19 -7.03 30.57 3.22
N SER A 20 -7.37 30.99 4.43
CA SER A 20 -7.55 30.07 5.55
C SER A 20 -8.83 29.31 5.26
N ILE A 21 -8.67 28.12 4.69
CA ILE A 21 -9.80 27.26 4.36
C ILE A 21 -10.22 26.58 5.67
N ASN A 22 -11.49 26.75 6.04
CA ASN A 22 -12.07 26.03 7.16
C ASN A 22 -12.43 24.62 6.72
N TYR A 23 -12.01 23.62 7.50
CA TYR A 23 -12.29 22.21 7.27
C TYR A 23 -13.03 21.62 8.46
N ASN A 24 -14.21 21.05 8.22
CA ASN A 24 -14.90 20.22 9.20
C ASN A 24 -14.39 18.78 9.11
N ILE A 25 -13.70 18.31 10.16
CA ILE A 25 -13.28 16.92 10.30
C ILE A 25 -14.07 16.30 11.45
N ARG A 26 -15.04 15.44 11.09
CA ARG A 26 -15.90 14.71 12.05
C ARG A 26 -16.55 15.62 13.10
N GLY A 27 -17.04 16.78 12.70
CA GLY A 27 -17.72 17.74 13.58
C GLY A 27 -16.79 18.70 14.33
N THR A 28 -15.48 18.66 14.08
CA THR A 28 -14.53 19.68 14.59
C THR A 28 -14.07 20.57 13.44
N GLU A 29 -14.23 21.88 13.60
CA GLU A 29 -13.70 22.86 12.66
C GLU A 29 -12.20 23.05 12.84
N TYR A 30 -11.49 23.15 11.72
CA TYR A 30 -10.07 23.45 11.66
C TYR A 30 -9.80 24.56 10.67
N VAL A 31 -8.98 25.52 11.08
CA VAL A 31 -8.37 26.50 10.19
C VAL A 31 -7.05 25.92 9.67
N ALA A 32 -6.90 25.77 8.35
CA ALA A 32 -5.70 25.23 7.76
C ALA A 32 -4.72 26.32 7.30
N ASP A 33 -3.49 26.24 7.78
CA ASP A 33 -2.35 27.02 7.30
C ASP A 33 -1.45 26.13 6.45
N THR A 34 -1.11 26.57 5.22
CA THR A 34 -0.10 25.87 4.41
C THR A 34 1.28 26.20 4.95
N ILE A 35 2.01 25.20 5.44
CA ILE A 35 3.34 25.36 6.03
C ILE A 35 4.47 24.89 5.08
N PHE A 36 4.11 24.11 4.05
CA PHE A 36 5.04 23.67 3.02
C PHE A 36 4.30 23.40 1.72
N HIS A 37 4.86 23.81 0.59
CA HIS A 37 4.43 23.40 -0.74
C HIS A 37 5.61 23.38 -1.69
N ALA A 38 5.86 22.25 -2.35
CA ALA A 38 6.92 22.12 -3.35
C ALA A 38 6.63 20.99 -4.34
N MET A 39 7.28 21.05 -5.51
CA MET A 39 7.43 19.90 -6.39
C MET A 39 8.46 18.95 -5.78
N VAL A 40 8.11 17.68 -5.62
CA VAL A 40 8.97 16.66 -4.97
C VAL A 40 9.39 15.53 -5.90
N GLY A 41 8.86 15.54 -7.13
CA GLY A 41 9.19 14.58 -8.17
C GLY A 41 8.52 14.93 -9.50
N PRO A 42 8.73 14.10 -10.54
CA PRO A 42 8.12 14.30 -11.85
C PRO A 42 6.59 14.39 -11.73
N SER A 43 6.02 15.50 -12.16
CA SER A 43 4.58 15.78 -12.07
C SER A 43 3.94 15.54 -10.69
N THR A 44 4.72 15.68 -9.61
CA THR A 44 4.24 15.50 -8.23
C THR A 44 4.52 16.72 -7.36
N SER A 45 3.45 17.30 -6.79
CA SER A 45 3.54 18.29 -5.72
C SER A 45 3.29 17.66 -4.36
N CYS A 46 3.88 18.23 -3.32
CA CYS A 46 3.63 17.86 -1.93
C CYS A 46 3.27 19.12 -1.14
N THR A 47 2.18 19.06 -0.37
CA THR A 47 1.73 20.12 0.51
C THR A 47 1.68 19.60 1.94
N GLN A 48 2.14 20.41 2.90
CA GLN A 48 1.90 20.19 4.32
C GLN A 48 1.06 21.32 4.89
N LEU A 49 0.08 20.95 5.70
CA LEU A 49 -0.83 21.85 6.38
C LEU A 49 -0.65 21.69 7.89
N LEU A 50 -0.69 22.81 8.59
CA LEU A 50 -0.98 22.84 10.03
C LEU A 50 -2.44 23.25 10.20
N MET A 51 -3.24 22.31 10.67
CA MET A 51 -4.67 22.52 10.91
C MET A 51 -4.88 22.78 12.40
N ARG A 52 -5.46 23.93 12.73
CA ARG A 52 -5.70 24.38 14.12
C ARG A 52 -7.19 24.40 14.40
N GLY A 53 -7.61 23.63 15.39
CA GLY A 53 -8.99 23.59 15.86
C GLY A 53 -9.12 24.19 17.27
N ASP A 54 -10.34 24.17 17.78
CA ASP A 54 -10.65 24.70 19.12
C ASP A 54 -9.88 24.00 20.23
N ALA A 55 -9.78 24.67 21.38
CA ALA A 55 -9.12 24.17 22.59
C ALA A 55 -7.65 23.72 22.36
N GLY A 56 -6.95 24.36 21.42
CA GLY A 56 -5.54 24.09 21.13
C GLY A 56 -5.29 22.81 20.33
N ARG A 57 -6.32 22.19 19.75
CA ARG A 57 -6.15 21.00 18.89
C ARG A 57 -5.35 21.35 17.65
N GLN A 58 -4.38 20.49 17.32
CA GLN A 58 -3.55 20.63 16.13
C GLN A 58 -3.47 19.31 15.37
N MET A 59 -3.52 19.39 14.05
CA MET A 59 -3.31 18.26 13.14
C MET A 59 -2.32 18.66 12.05
N TYR A 60 -1.32 17.82 11.83
CA TYR A 60 -0.38 17.96 10.72
C TYR A 60 -0.85 17.07 9.59
N VAL A 61 -1.19 17.65 8.46
CA VAL A 61 -1.62 16.92 7.26
C VAL A 61 -0.56 17.07 6.20
N ARG A 62 -0.14 15.95 5.60
CA ARG A 62 0.73 15.93 4.42
C ARG A 62 0.00 15.19 3.32
N TYR A 63 -0.17 15.84 2.17
CA TYR A 63 -0.71 15.20 0.98
C TYR A 63 0.19 15.49 -0.22
N SER A 64 0.05 14.68 -1.25
CA SER A 64 0.76 14.87 -2.51
C SER A 64 -0.20 14.64 -3.67
N ILE A 65 -0.02 15.40 -4.73
CA ILE A 65 -0.82 15.30 -5.94
C ILE A 65 0.14 14.92 -7.06
N THR A 66 -0.13 13.77 -7.69
CA THR A 66 0.69 13.22 -8.77
C THR A 66 -0.16 13.05 -10.01
N ASP A 67 0.30 13.56 -11.14
CA ASP A 67 -0.30 13.25 -12.44
C ASP A 67 0.24 11.91 -12.97
N LEU A 68 -0.62 10.89 -12.92
CA LEU A 68 -0.28 9.54 -13.38
C LEU A 68 -0.26 9.40 -14.91
N THR A 69 -0.75 10.40 -15.67
CA THR A 69 -0.63 10.38 -17.14
C THR A 69 0.82 10.51 -17.62
N ASN A 70 1.72 11.02 -16.76
CA ASN A 70 3.15 11.05 -17.03
C ASN A 70 3.68 9.61 -17.20
N PRO A 71 4.25 9.24 -18.36
CA PRO A 71 4.72 7.88 -18.62
C PRO A 71 5.91 7.47 -17.74
N TYR A 72 6.64 8.43 -17.16
CA TYR A 72 7.78 8.17 -16.28
C TYR A 72 7.40 8.01 -14.81
N VAL A 73 6.12 8.14 -14.46
CA VAL A 73 5.63 7.98 -13.09
C VAL A 73 4.77 6.74 -12.99
N THR A 74 5.15 5.84 -12.08
CA THR A 74 4.39 4.62 -11.77
C THR A 74 4.08 4.56 -10.28
N PHE A 75 3.04 3.82 -9.94
CA PHE A 75 2.68 3.48 -8.58
C PHE A 75 2.98 2.00 -8.36
N SER A 76 3.52 1.64 -7.19
CA SER A 76 3.85 0.26 -6.88
C SER A 76 3.57 -0.02 -5.41
N ALA A 77 2.88 -1.12 -5.14
CA ALA A 77 2.87 -1.73 -3.82
C ALA A 77 4.24 -2.39 -3.57
N VAL A 78 4.75 -2.26 -2.35
CA VAL A 78 6.04 -2.81 -1.94
C VAL A 78 5.86 -3.56 -0.63
N MET A 79 6.37 -4.80 -0.58
CA MET A 79 6.37 -5.59 0.64
C MET A 79 7.67 -5.39 1.43
N GLY A 80 7.54 -5.30 2.76
CA GLY A 80 8.68 -5.20 3.66
C GLY A 80 9.58 -6.45 3.54
N GLN A 81 10.86 -6.22 3.27
CA GLN A 81 11.88 -7.25 3.05
C GLN A 81 11.56 -8.31 1.98
N ASP A 82 10.52 -8.10 1.16
CA ASP A 82 10.00 -9.07 0.18
C ASP A 82 9.63 -10.43 0.81
N LYS A 83 9.08 -10.41 2.03
CA LYS A 83 8.66 -11.61 2.78
C LYS A 83 7.25 -11.45 3.35
N TYR A 84 6.59 -12.57 3.62
CA TYR A 84 5.33 -12.60 4.35
C TYR A 84 5.47 -11.98 5.73
N ALA A 85 6.58 -12.18 6.43
CA ALA A 85 6.88 -11.52 7.70
C ALA A 85 8.21 -10.76 7.58
N GLY A 86 8.14 -9.43 7.56
CA GLY A 86 9.31 -8.57 7.39
C GLY A 86 8.96 -7.10 7.62
N GLY A 87 9.17 -6.60 8.83
CA GLY A 87 9.02 -5.17 9.11
C GLY A 87 10.10 -4.34 8.39
N GLU A 88 9.69 -3.31 7.66
CA GLU A 88 10.61 -2.37 7.00
C GLU A 88 9.99 -0.96 6.98
N THR A 89 10.82 0.07 7.19
CA THR A 89 10.35 1.46 7.05
C THR A 89 10.12 1.81 5.59
N ILE A 90 9.22 2.75 5.30
CA ILE A 90 9.00 3.28 3.94
C ILE A 90 10.31 3.76 3.31
N SER A 91 11.15 4.44 4.11
CA SER A 91 12.46 4.90 3.66
C SER A 91 13.43 3.75 3.35
N GLY A 92 13.36 2.64 4.11
CA GLY A 92 14.13 1.43 3.87
C GLY A 92 13.74 0.78 2.55
N MET A 93 12.43 0.58 2.35
CA MET A 93 11.87 0.04 1.12
C MET A 93 12.25 0.90 -0.10
N SER A 94 12.12 2.23 0.01
CA SER A 94 12.54 3.16 -1.05
C SER A 94 14.01 2.99 -1.40
N ARG A 95 14.93 2.96 -0.42
CA ARG A 95 16.36 2.76 -0.67
C ARG A 95 16.66 1.40 -1.31
N ARG A 96 16.05 0.33 -0.81
CA ARG A 96 16.30 -1.05 -1.26
C ARG A 96 15.76 -1.32 -2.67
N LYS A 97 14.60 -0.77 -3.00
CA LYS A 97 13.93 -0.99 -4.29
C LYS A 97 14.32 0.02 -5.37
N SER A 98 14.89 1.17 -5.00
CA SER A 98 15.41 2.13 -5.97
C SER A 98 16.67 1.60 -6.66
N ARG A 99 16.79 1.86 -7.95
CA ARG A 99 17.91 1.45 -8.81
C ARG A 99 18.15 2.51 -9.90
N PRO A 100 19.31 2.51 -10.59
CA PRO A 100 19.51 3.39 -11.73
C PRO A 100 18.35 3.27 -12.73
N GLY A 101 17.75 4.40 -13.10
CA GLY A 101 16.59 4.46 -14.00
C GLY A 101 15.21 4.22 -13.36
N ALA A 102 15.13 3.85 -12.08
CA ALA A 102 13.86 3.68 -11.36
C ALA A 102 14.02 4.02 -9.86
N GLN A 103 13.53 5.18 -9.44
CA GLN A 103 13.66 5.67 -8.06
C GLN A 103 12.30 5.91 -7.41
N TYR A 104 12.16 5.44 -6.17
CA TYR A 104 11.03 5.76 -5.31
C TYR A 104 11.25 7.11 -4.64
N PHE A 105 10.46 8.12 -5.01
CA PHE A 105 10.59 9.49 -4.49
C PHE A 105 9.45 9.90 -3.54
N LEU A 106 8.39 9.09 -3.43
CA LEU A 106 7.25 9.30 -2.54
C LEU A 106 6.73 7.95 -2.06
N GLY A 107 6.23 7.90 -0.82
CA GLY A 107 5.61 6.70 -0.27
C GLY A 107 4.85 6.96 1.03
N VAL A 108 3.85 6.14 1.29
CA VAL A 108 3.07 6.08 2.54
C VAL A 108 3.01 4.63 3.00
N ASN A 109 2.68 4.36 4.26
CA ASN A 109 2.39 2.99 4.67
C ASN A 109 1.10 2.52 3.99
N GLY A 110 1.03 1.23 3.70
CA GLY A 110 -0.16 0.59 3.12
C GLY A 110 -1.11 0.07 4.20
N ASP A 111 -1.52 -1.18 4.01
CA ASP A 111 -2.55 -1.89 4.77
C ASP A 111 -2.13 -2.25 6.21
N PHE A 112 -3.08 -2.79 6.98
CA PHE A 112 -2.86 -3.35 8.30
C PHE A 112 -1.90 -4.54 8.28
N PHE A 113 -1.00 -4.54 9.26
CA PHE A 113 -0.03 -5.62 9.46
C PHE A 113 0.12 -5.95 10.94
N ARG A 114 0.59 -7.15 11.23
CA ARG A 114 0.89 -7.61 12.60
C ARG A 114 2.08 -6.83 13.16
N THR A 115 1.89 -6.21 14.32
CA THR A 115 2.94 -5.47 15.05
C THR A 115 3.61 -6.31 16.15
N SER A 116 3.08 -7.50 16.44
CA SER A 116 3.60 -8.45 17.42
C SER A 116 3.14 -9.88 17.12
N GLY A 117 3.74 -10.87 17.79
CA GLY A 117 3.34 -12.27 17.76
C GLY A 117 4.43 -13.22 17.28
N LEU A 118 4.24 -14.51 17.57
CA LEU A 118 5.10 -15.61 17.15
C LEU A 118 4.25 -16.76 16.59
N THR A 119 4.82 -17.57 15.71
CA THR A 119 4.27 -18.89 15.38
C THR A 119 4.45 -19.87 16.53
N GLY A 120 3.82 -21.05 16.43
CA GLY A 120 4.05 -22.16 17.36
C GLY A 120 5.49 -22.65 17.41
N ARG A 121 6.32 -22.32 16.40
CA ARG A 121 7.75 -22.63 16.33
C ARG A 121 8.65 -21.51 16.84
N GLY A 122 8.09 -20.40 17.34
CA GLY A 122 8.85 -19.25 17.82
C GLY A 122 9.37 -18.32 16.73
N GLU A 123 8.84 -18.40 15.50
CA GLU A 123 9.19 -17.47 14.43
C GLU A 123 8.35 -16.19 14.51
N SER A 124 8.96 -15.03 14.26
CA SER A 124 8.24 -13.75 14.24
C SER A 124 7.24 -13.68 13.09
N VAL A 125 6.03 -13.17 13.39
CA VAL A 125 5.01 -12.79 12.40
C VAL A 125 4.88 -11.28 12.26
N VAL A 126 5.82 -10.51 12.82
CA VAL A 126 5.80 -9.04 12.73
C VAL A 126 6.04 -8.59 11.29
N GLY A 127 5.18 -7.68 10.83
CA GLY A 127 5.17 -7.20 9.45
C GLY A 127 4.27 -8.02 8.53
N SER A 128 3.63 -9.09 9.01
CA SER A 128 2.71 -9.87 8.18
C SER A 128 1.41 -9.14 7.90
N PRO A 129 0.93 -9.13 6.64
CA PRO A 129 -0.32 -8.50 6.28
C PRO A 129 -1.50 -9.17 6.98
N ILE A 130 -2.55 -8.40 7.29
CA ILE A 130 -3.81 -8.94 7.81
C ILE A 130 -4.77 -9.25 6.65
N GLY A 131 -4.91 -8.32 5.70
CA GLY A 131 -5.73 -8.48 4.51
C GLY A 131 -4.99 -9.15 3.35
N PRO A 132 -5.66 -9.23 2.19
CA PRO A 132 -5.04 -9.46 0.88
C PRO A 132 -3.78 -8.63 0.67
N CYS A 133 -2.70 -9.26 0.21
CA CYS A 133 -1.47 -8.54 -0.09
C CYS A 133 -0.79 -9.09 -1.33
N ILE A 134 -0.73 -8.25 -2.36
CA ILE A 134 0.00 -8.49 -3.61
C ILE A 134 0.93 -7.30 -3.84
N ALA A 135 2.21 -7.57 -4.06
CA ALA A 135 3.18 -6.54 -4.42
C ALA A 135 4.13 -7.09 -5.48
N ASP A 136 4.41 -6.28 -6.50
CA ASP A 136 5.32 -6.63 -7.60
C ASP A 136 5.03 -8.01 -8.23
N GLY A 137 3.74 -8.30 -8.46
CA GLY A 137 3.33 -9.58 -9.02
C GLY A 137 3.62 -10.79 -8.11
N THR A 138 3.77 -10.59 -6.80
CA THR A 138 3.93 -11.66 -5.80
C THR A 138 2.79 -11.61 -4.79
N ILE A 139 2.12 -12.75 -4.57
CA ILE A 139 1.07 -12.88 -3.54
C ILE A 139 1.75 -13.18 -2.21
N TYR A 140 1.78 -12.18 -1.32
CA TYR A 140 2.31 -12.36 0.02
C TYR A 140 1.27 -12.94 0.95
N HIS A 141 -0.01 -12.62 0.77
CA HIS A 141 -1.10 -13.17 1.54
C HIS A 141 -2.39 -13.15 0.72
N GLY A 142 -2.89 -14.34 0.39
CA GLY A 142 -4.15 -14.53 -0.32
C GLY A 142 -5.18 -15.07 0.65
N VAL A 143 -6.13 -14.23 1.05
CA VAL A 143 -7.18 -14.57 2.02
C VAL A 143 -8.49 -13.94 1.58
N ASN A 144 -9.61 -14.65 1.80
CA ASN A 144 -10.95 -14.17 1.49
C ASN A 144 -11.66 -13.64 2.74
N HIS A 145 -12.61 -12.73 2.53
CA HIS A 145 -13.58 -12.31 3.55
C HIS A 145 -12.98 -11.73 4.84
N VAL A 146 -11.90 -10.96 4.72
CA VAL A 146 -11.38 -10.18 5.85
C VAL A 146 -12.25 -8.94 6.04
N GLY A 147 -13.43 -9.12 6.65
CA GLY A 147 -14.23 -8.04 7.22
C GLY A 147 -14.76 -6.95 6.27
N ASN A 148 -15.07 -7.26 5.01
CA ASN A 148 -15.51 -6.31 3.96
C ASN A 148 -14.50 -5.17 3.74
N TRP A 149 -13.20 -5.47 3.82
CA TRP A 149 -12.15 -4.48 3.57
C TRP A 149 -12.00 -4.21 2.08
N ILE A 150 -11.80 -2.94 1.74
CA ILE A 150 -11.66 -2.48 0.36
C ILE A 150 -10.18 -2.37 0.02
N ASP A 151 -9.77 -3.14 -0.97
CA ASP A 151 -8.45 -3.06 -1.59
C ASP A 151 -8.39 -1.93 -2.59
N PHE A 152 -7.19 -1.36 -2.74
CA PHE A 152 -6.86 -0.38 -3.75
C PHE A 152 -5.86 -0.97 -4.73
N THR A 153 -6.17 -0.85 -6.03
CA THR A 153 -5.22 -1.19 -7.10
C THR A 153 -5.30 -0.17 -8.23
N LEU A 154 -4.36 -0.25 -9.17
CA LEU A 154 -4.41 0.47 -10.43
C LEU A 154 -4.54 -0.52 -11.58
N ASP A 155 -5.37 -0.21 -12.56
CA ASP A 155 -5.39 -0.95 -13.83
C ASP A 155 -4.17 -0.62 -14.70
N GLN A 156 -4.04 -1.31 -15.84
CA GLN A 156 -2.96 -1.06 -16.81
C GLN A 156 -2.94 0.40 -17.35
N SER A 157 -4.08 1.10 -17.30
CA SER A 157 -4.21 2.51 -17.69
C SER A 157 -3.97 3.47 -16.51
N LYS A 158 -3.45 2.97 -15.38
CA LYS A 158 -3.19 3.71 -14.13
C LYS A 158 -4.44 4.32 -13.50
N LYS A 159 -5.62 3.75 -13.77
CA LYS A 159 -6.87 4.19 -13.13
C LYS A 159 -7.10 3.43 -11.83
N PRO A 160 -7.55 4.12 -10.77
CA PRO A 160 -7.80 3.48 -9.49
C PRO A 160 -9.02 2.56 -9.57
N LEU A 161 -8.86 1.37 -8.99
CA LEU A 161 -9.92 0.41 -8.75
C LEU A 161 -10.03 0.17 -7.25
N PHE A 162 -11.28 0.08 -6.77
CA PHE A 162 -11.61 -0.18 -5.38
C PHE A 162 -12.56 -1.36 -5.33
N GLY A 163 -12.26 -2.35 -4.50
CA GLY A 163 -13.11 -3.51 -4.32
C GLY A 163 -12.53 -4.49 -3.34
N GLU A 164 -13.28 -5.55 -3.06
CA GLU A 164 -12.79 -6.65 -2.23
C GLU A 164 -11.99 -7.61 -3.11
N ALA A 165 -10.74 -7.92 -2.74
CA ALA A 165 -10.02 -9.01 -3.37
C ALA A 165 -10.63 -10.36 -2.97
N THR A 166 -10.73 -11.27 -3.94
CA THR A 166 -11.08 -12.66 -3.71
C THR A 166 -10.01 -13.54 -4.36
N PHE A 167 -9.48 -14.46 -3.59
CA PHE A 167 -8.57 -15.51 -3.99
C PHE A 167 -9.35 -16.81 -4.18
N GLY A 168 -9.07 -17.50 -5.26
CA GLY A 168 -9.68 -18.78 -5.54
C GLY A 168 -8.97 -19.44 -6.69
N GLY A 169 -9.20 -20.73 -6.84
CA GLY A 169 -8.67 -21.47 -7.97
C GLY A 169 -8.97 -22.95 -7.87
N THR A 170 -8.33 -23.70 -8.76
CA THR A 170 -8.45 -25.15 -8.81
C THR A 170 -7.06 -25.74 -8.95
N VAL A 171 -6.74 -26.70 -8.11
CA VAL A 171 -5.56 -27.55 -8.27
C VAL A 171 -6.00 -28.79 -9.03
N THR A 172 -5.24 -29.17 -10.05
CA THR A 172 -5.49 -30.37 -10.85
C THR A 172 -4.28 -31.28 -10.80
N ASN A 173 -4.48 -32.57 -10.50
CA ASN A 173 -3.38 -33.53 -10.50
C ASN A 173 -3.14 -34.12 -11.91
N GLY A 174 -2.09 -34.93 -12.07
CA GLY A 174 -1.73 -35.55 -13.35
C GLY A 174 -2.77 -36.54 -13.91
N LYS A 175 -3.81 -36.90 -13.15
CA LYS A 175 -4.94 -37.72 -13.60
C LYS A 175 -6.16 -36.89 -14.00
N GLY A 176 -6.10 -35.57 -13.86
CA GLY A 176 -7.22 -34.66 -14.11
C GLY A 176 -8.19 -34.50 -12.94
N GLU A 177 -7.89 -35.05 -11.76
CA GLU A 177 -8.71 -34.85 -10.56
C GLU A 177 -8.47 -33.45 -10.00
N THR A 178 -9.52 -32.81 -9.52
CA THR A 178 -9.50 -31.39 -9.12
C THR A 178 -9.86 -31.19 -7.66
N ALA A 179 -9.22 -30.21 -7.01
CA ALA A 179 -9.58 -29.71 -5.69
C ALA A 179 -9.65 -28.18 -5.69
N PRO A 180 -10.58 -27.55 -4.93
CA PRO A 180 -10.63 -26.10 -4.81
C PRO A 180 -9.42 -25.57 -4.03
N MET A 181 -8.87 -24.45 -4.48
CA MET A 181 -7.86 -23.67 -3.77
C MET A 181 -8.49 -22.41 -3.22
N GLY A 182 -8.23 -22.11 -1.94
CA GLY A 182 -8.87 -21.00 -1.24
C GLY A 182 -7.96 -19.85 -0.87
N VAL A 183 -6.69 -20.17 -0.57
CA VAL A 183 -5.79 -19.22 0.09
C VAL A 183 -4.34 -19.41 -0.31
N VAL A 184 -3.55 -18.34 -0.16
CA VAL A 184 -2.09 -18.32 -0.36
C VAL A 184 -1.42 -17.78 0.91
N ASN A 185 -0.39 -18.45 1.41
CA ASN A 185 0.34 -18.05 2.62
C ASN A 185 -0.57 -17.81 3.84
N CYS A 186 -1.65 -18.58 3.95
CA CYS A 186 -2.62 -18.48 5.05
C CYS A 186 -3.01 -19.89 5.51
N GLU A 187 -3.13 -20.05 6.82
CA GLU A 187 -3.38 -21.35 7.47
C GLU A 187 -4.87 -21.70 7.54
N TYR A 188 -5.75 -20.80 7.10
CA TYR A 188 -7.21 -20.93 7.21
C TYR A 188 -7.87 -21.14 5.85
N ALA A 189 -7.71 -22.34 5.27
CA ALA A 189 -8.25 -22.68 3.96
C ALA A 189 -9.67 -23.30 3.98
N CYS A 190 -10.20 -23.69 5.14
CA CYS A 190 -11.57 -24.23 5.30
C CYS A 190 -11.95 -25.33 4.29
N ASP A 191 -11.36 -26.52 4.43
CA ASP A 191 -11.57 -27.68 3.52
C ASP A 191 -11.13 -27.46 2.06
N GLN A 192 -10.32 -26.43 1.80
CA GLN A 192 -9.70 -26.15 0.50
C GLN A 192 -8.17 -26.30 0.57
N VAL A 193 -7.53 -26.32 -0.60
CA VAL A 193 -6.07 -26.30 -0.70
C VAL A 193 -5.53 -24.92 -0.32
N ALA A 194 -4.53 -24.90 0.57
CA ALA A 194 -3.69 -23.74 0.87
C ALA A 194 -2.37 -23.83 0.08
N LEU A 195 -1.99 -22.78 -0.63
CA LEU A 195 -0.68 -22.68 -1.28
C LEU A 195 0.29 -21.89 -0.39
N PHE A 196 1.37 -22.51 0.05
CA PHE A 196 2.47 -21.81 0.74
C PHE A 196 3.63 -21.61 -0.23
N THR A 197 4.13 -20.38 -0.29
CA THR A 197 5.17 -19.95 -1.24
C THR A 197 6.50 -19.73 -0.52
N SER A 198 7.57 -19.53 -1.28
CA SER A 198 8.91 -19.23 -0.74
C SER A 198 8.99 -17.91 0.03
N THR A 199 8.01 -17.01 -0.12
CA THR A 199 7.92 -15.79 0.68
C THR A 199 7.34 -16.03 2.06
N TYR A 200 6.72 -17.20 2.30
CA TYR A 200 6.21 -17.57 3.61
C TYR A 200 7.35 -17.82 4.61
N LEU A 201 6.97 -18.02 5.86
CA LEU A 201 7.88 -18.38 6.97
C LEU A 201 8.69 -19.65 6.64
N SER A 202 9.59 -20.09 7.53
CA SER A 202 10.41 -21.28 7.24
C SER A 202 9.60 -22.59 7.09
N GLY A 203 8.33 -22.58 7.48
CA GLY A 203 7.41 -23.69 7.27
C GLY A 203 5.96 -23.35 7.61
N THR A 204 5.06 -24.30 7.37
CA THR A 204 3.63 -24.26 7.71
C THR A 204 3.42 -24.54 9.20
N ASN A 205 2.54 -23.82 9.90
CA ASN A 205 2.26 -24.04 11.33
C ASN A 205 0.93 -24.79 11.56
N LEU A 206 0.61 -25.75 10.67
CA LEU A 206 -0.66 -26.47 10.69
C LEU A 206 -0.68 -27.57 11.77
N ARG A 207 -1.82 -27.72 12.47
CA ARG A 207 -1.96 -28.56 13.67
C ARG A 207 -2.38 -30.02 13.39
N GLY A 208 -1.77 -30.66 12.39
CA GLY A 208 -1.86 -32.12 12.20
C GLY A 208 -3.20 -32.68 11.72
N THR A 209 -4.15 -31.82 11.30
CA THR A 209 -5.45 -32.25 10.73
C THR A 209 -5.50 -32.16 9.20
N CYS A 210 -4.37 -31.89 8.55
CA CYS A 210 -4.26 -31.73 7.11
C CYS A 210 -3.09 -32.57 6.57
N ALA A 211 -3.20 -33.00 5.31
CA ALA A 211 -2.08 -33.55 4.57
C ALA A 211 -1.26 -32.38 3.98
N GLU A 212 0.04 -32.40 4.17
CA GLU A 212 0.96 -31.46 3.54
C GLU A 212 1.76 -32.18 2.45
N VAL A 213 1.89 -31.54 1.30
CA VAL A 213 2.66 -32.05 0.17
C VAL A 213 3.59 -30.93 -0.28
N GLN A 214 4.87 -31.25 -0.40
CA GLN A 214 5.82 -30.32 -0.99
C GLN A 214 5.55 -30.23 -2.50
N ALA A 215 5.20 -29.03 -2.96
CA ALA A 215 5.11 -28.75 -4.38
C ALA A 215 6.50 -28.36 -4.91
N VAL A 216 6.90 -28.98 -6.02
CA VAL A 216 8.07 -28.59 -6.81
C VAL A 216 7.56 -28.26 -8.21
N LEU A 217 7.96 -27.11 -8.74
CA LEU A 217 7.68 -26.77 -10.13
C LEU A 217 8.25 -27.87 -11.04
N ALA A 218 7.50 -28.24 -12.07
CA ALA A 218 8.07 -29.09 -13.10
C ALA A 218 9.26 -28.38 -13.77
N GLU A 219 10.19 -29.16 -14.30
CA GLU A 219 11.37 -28.61 -14.97
C GLU A 219 10.95 -27.66 -16.10
N GLY A 220 11.44 -26.42 -16.05
CA GLY A 220 11.11 -25.37 -17.04
C GLY A 220 9.87 -24.53 -16.73
N GLU A 221 9.12 -24.83 -15.66
CA GLU A 221 7.99 -24.02 -15.21
C GLU A 221 8.44 -22.91 -14.25
N GLU A 222 7.71 -21.78 -14.27
CA GLU A 222 7.87 -20.68 -13.32
C GLU A 222 6.54 -20.37 -12.63
N PHE A 223 6.57 -20.08 -11.33
CA PHE A 223 5.39 -19.52 -10.66
C PHE A 223 5.16 -18.09 -11.19
N GLY A 224 4.07 -17.90 -11.94
CA GLY A 224 3.61 -16.59 -12.38
C GLY A 224 2.22 -16.30 -11.83
N ILE A 225 1.99 -15.07 -11.38
CA ILE A 225 0.63 -14.54 -11.35
C ILE A 225 0.26 -14.23 -12.81
N ALA A 226 -0.99 -14.48 -13.21
CA ALA A 226 -1.51 -13.99 -14.48
C ALA A 226 -1.12 -12.52 -14.61
N LYS A 227 -0.27 -12.24 -15.62
CA LYS A 227 0.09 -10.85 -15.96
C LYS A 227 -1.23 -10.15 -16.29
N PRO A 228 -1.51 -8.97 -15.69
CA PRO A 228 -2.72 -8.22 -16.04
C PRO A 228 -2.78 -8.02 -17.54
#